data_AF-A0A376LKZ3-F1
#
_entry.id   AF-A0A376LKZ3-F1
#
_cell.length_a   1.000
_cell.length_b   1.000
_cell.length_c   1.000
_cell.angle_alpha   90.00
_cell.angle_beta   90.00
_cell.angle_gamma   90.00
#
_symmetry.space_group_name_H-M   'P 1'
#
loop_
_entity.id
_entity.type
_entity.pdbx_description
1 polymer ?
#
loop_
_entity_poly.entity_id
_entity_poly.type
_entity_poly.pdbx_seq_one_letter_code
_entity_poly.pdbx_strand_id
1 'polypeptide(L)'
;MHSSVEYVVWFLGFQTGFPYLGSLPEQLHTPRRAEPRLLVPAGSVGIGGPQTGVYPLATPGGWQLIGHTSLSLFDPARDEPILLRPGDSVRFVPQKEGVC
;
A
#
# COMPACT_ATOMS: atom_id res chain seq x y z
N MET A 1 8.15 -12.59 -4.25
CA MET A 1 7.00 -12.63 -5.18
C MET A 1 6.32 -11.27 -5.29
N HIS A 2 5.85 -10.66 -4.19
CA HIS A 2 5.28 -9.30 -4.24
C HIS A 2 6.33 -8.23 -4.60
N SER A 3 7.49 -8.24 -3.93
CA SER A 3 8.59 -7.31 -4.18
C SER A 3 9.33 -7.45 -5.52
N SER A 4 9.10 -8.52 -6.28
CA SER A 4 9.77 -8.75 -7.56
C SER A 4 9.05 -8.09 -8.74
N VAL A 5 7.95 -7.38 -8.50
CA VAL A 5 7.10 -6.76 -9.51
C VAL A 5 7.29 -5.25 -9.47
N GLU A 6 7.33 -4.64 -10.65
CA GLU A 6 7.15 -3.20 -10.81
C GLU A 6 5.66 -2.90 -11.00
N TYR A 7 5.13 -2.09 -10.10
CA TYR A 7 3.72 -1.72 -10.05
C TYR A 7 3.53 -0.33 -10.64
N VAL A 8 2.38 -0.09 -11.27
CA VAL A 8 1.98 1.25 -11.70
C VAL A 8 0.86 1.75 -10.81
N VAL A 9 0.95 2.99 -10.35
CA VAL A 9 -0.15 3.67 -9.64
C VAL A 9 -1.24 3.97 -10.66
N TRP A 10 -2.33 3.21 -10.64
CA TRP A 10 -3.46 3.45 -11.55
C TRP A 10 -4.35 4.58 -11.07
N PHE A 11 -4.57 4.65 -9.75
CA PHE A 11 -5.50 5.59 -9.16
C PHE A 11 -5.12 5.88 -7.71
N LEU A 12 -5.46 7.08 -7.24
CA LEU A 12 -5.40 7.46 -5.84
C LEU A 12 -6.81 7.71 -5.31
N GLY A 13 -7.22 7.05 -4.22
CA GLY A 13 -8.54 7.26 -3.63
C GLY A 13 -8.82 6.30 -2.48
N PHE A 14 -10.06 6.24 -1.99
CA PHE A 14 -10.47 5.70 -0.67
C PHE A 14 -10.05 6.58 0.52
N GLN A 15 -8.78 6.96 0.60
CA GLN A 15 -8.29 8.00 1.52
C GLN A 15 -7.21 8.85 0.83
N THR A 16 -6.93 10.04 1.36
CA THR A 16 -5.95 10.97 0.80
C THR A 16 -4.60 10.27 0.56
N GLY A 17 -4.20 10.18 -0.69
CA GLY A 17 -2.92 9.59 -1.10
C GLY A 17 -2.83 8.06 -1.08
N PHE A 18 -3.94 7.32 -0.94
CA PHE A 18 -3.89 5.85 -0.98
C PHE A 18 -3.74 5.36 -2.43
N PRO A 19 -2.65 4.66 -2.79
CA PRO A 19 -2.40 4.20 -4.14
C PRO A 19 -3.01 2.83 -4.40
N TYR A 20 -3.79 2.75 -5.48
CA TYR A 20 -4.15 1.47 -6.09
C TYR A 20 -3.08 1.10 -7.11
N LEU A 21 -2.33 0.06 -6.76
CA LEU A 21 -1.24 -0.46 -7.58
C LEU A 21 -1.76 -1.59 -8.47
N GLY A 22 -1.62 -1.41 -9.78
CA GLY A 22 -2.00 -2.38 -10.79
C GLY A 22 -0.95 -3.46 -11.04
N SER A 23 -1.30 -4.45 -11.88
CA SER A 23 -0.37 -5.53 -12.30
C SER A 23 0.06 -6.48 -11.19
N LEU A 24 -0.77 -6.70 -10.16
CA LEU A 24 -0.52 -7.74 -9.16
C LEU A 24 -0.62 -9.14 -9.80
N PRO A 25 0.40 -10.00 -9.71
CA PRO A 25 0.35 -11.37 -10.21
C PRO A 25 -0.85 -12.14 -9.66
N GLU A 26 -1.51 -12.94 -10.51
CA GLU A 26 -2.71 -13.71 -10.15
C GLU A 26 -2.48 -14.65 -8.96
N GLN A 27 -1.27 -15.17 -8.80
CA GLN A 27 -0.89 -16.05 -7.68
C GLN A 27 -0.92 -15.34 -6.32
N LEU A 28 -0.91 -14.00 -6.30
CA LEU A 28 -1.02 -13.19 -5.09
C LEU A 28 -2.46 -12.72 -4.81
N HIS A 29 -3.39 -12.93 -5.74
CA HIS A 29 -4.76 -12.44 -5.57
C HIS A 29 -5.39 -13.11 -4.36
N THR A 30 -5.76 -12.30 -3.37
CA THR A 30 -6.26 -12.80 -2.10
C THR A 30 -7.49 -12.00 -1.69
N PRO A 31 -8.64 -12.65 -1.38
CA PRO A 31 -9.84 -11.93 -1.01
C PRO A 31 -9.60 -11.08 0.25
N ARG A 32 -10.38 -9.99 0.34
CA ARG A 32 -10.45 -9.19 1.56
C ARG A 32 -10.96 -10.07 2.71
N ARG A 33 -10.58 -9.71 3.93
CA ARG A 33 -11.14 -10.32 5.14
C ARG A 33 -12.65 -10.14 5.15
N ALA A 34 -13.36 -11.17 5.60
CA ALA A 34 -14.80 -11.10 5.85
C ALA A 34 -15.13 -10.02 6.88
N GLU A 35 -14.32 -9.94 7.95
CA GLU A 35 -14.39 -8.90 8.97
C GLU A 35 -13.19 -7.95 8.84
N PRO A 36 -13.42 -6.65 8.55
CA PRO A 36 -12.35 -5.67 8.46
C PRO A 36 -11.71 -5.43 9.82
N ARG A 37 -10.41 -5.11 9.83
CA ARG A 37 -9.75 -4.61 11.05
C ARG A 37 -10.32 -3.24 11.37
N LEU A 38 -10.58 -3.00 12.66
CA LEU A 38 -10.96 -1.68 13.15
C LEU A 38 -9.85 -0.64 12.95
N LEU A 39 -8.59 -1.10 12.94
CA LEU A 39 -7.43 -0.26 12.74
C LEU A 39 -6.38 -0.99 11.90
N VAL A 40 -5.97 -0.37 10.81
CA VAL A 40 -4.78 -0.69 10.02
C VAL A 40 -3.80 0.47 10.21
N PRO A 41 -2.56 0.23 10.69
CA PRO A 41 -1.58 1.30 10.86
C PRO A 41 -1.21 1.99 9.54
N ALA A 42 -0.86 3.27 9.62
CA ALA A 42 -0.24 3.97 8.50
C ALA A 42 1.07 3.28 8.08
N GLY A 43 1.36 3.27 6.78
CA GLY A 43 2.49 2.55 6.18
C GLY A 43 2.22 1.06 5.92
N SER A 44 1.08 0.50 6.33
CA SER A 44 0.78 -0.91 6.06
C SER A 44 0.68 -1.18 4.57
N VAL A 45 1.27 -2.27 4.10
CA VAL A 45 1.15 -2.75 2.71
C VAL A 45 0.12 -3.88 2.70
N GLY A 46 -0.85 -3.80 1.79
CA GLY A 46 -1.94 -4.76 1.73
C GLY A 46 -2.23 -5.32 0.34
N ILE A 47 -2.94 -6.44 0.32
CA ILE A 47 -3.56 -7.03 -0.87
C ILE A 47 -5.08 -7.16 -0.64
N GLY A 48 -5.86 -6.74 -1.63
CA GLY A 48 -7.33 -6.86 -1.62
C GLY A 48 -7.85 -7.28 -2.98
N GLY A 49 -8.10 -8.58 -3.16
CA GLY A 49 -8.45 -9.16 -4.46
C GLY A 49 -7.26 -9.05 -5.43
N PRO A 50 -7.46 -8.49 -6.64
CA PRO A 50 -6.40 -8.34 -7.63
C PRO A 50 -5.53 -7.08 -7.44
N GLN A 51 -5.70 -6.37 -6.31
CA GLN A 51 -5.04 -5.08 -6.07
C GLN A 51 -4.07 -5.14 -4.90
N THR A 52 -3.03 -4.33 -4.97
CA THR A 52 -2.14 -4.03 -3.84
C THR A 52 -1.99 -2.52 -3.67
N GLY A 53 -1.41 -2.08 -2.55
CA GLY A 53 -1.45 -0.69 -2.13
C GLY A 53 -0.90 -0.51 -0.73
N VAL A 54 -0.74 0.75 -0.34
CA VAL A 54 -0.15 1.14 0.94
C VAL A 54 -1.09 2.11 1.63
N TYR A 55 -1.35 1.90 2.92
CA TYR A 55 -2.21 2.77 3.71
C TYR A 55 -1.45 4.04 4.12
N PRO A 56 -1.69 5.23 3.55
CA PRO A 56 -1.03 6.48 3.98
C PRO A 56 -1.37 6.90 5.40
N LEU A 57 -2.59 6.59 5.86
CA LEU A 57 -3.12 6.96 7.17
C LEU A 57 -3.69 5.74 7.88
N ALA A 58 -3.77 5.82 9.22
CA ALA A 58 -4.38 4.79 10.04
C ALA A 58 -5.91 4.80 9.88
N THR A 59 -6.48 3.65 9.51
CA THR A 59 -7.90 3.56 9.11
C THR A 59 -8.42 2.13 9.24
N PRO A 60 -9.74 1.89 9.38
CA PRO A 60 -10.30 0.56 9.25
C PRO A 60 -10.03 -0.04 7.86
N GLY A 61 -9.76 -1.34 7.79
CA GLY A 61 -9.38 -1.96 6.52
C GLY A 61 -9.51 -3.48 6.48
N GLY A 62 -10.04 -3.98 5.36
CA GLY A 62 -10.24 -5.41 5.11
C GLY A 62 -9.13 -6.08 4.29
N TRP A 63 -8.07 -5.37 3.89
CA TRP A 63 -7.02 -5.99 3.07
C TRP A 63 -6.14 -6.92 3.91
N GLN A 64 -5.57 -7.91 3.24
CA GLN A 64 -4.57 -8.79 3.84
C GLN A 64 -3.26 -8.01 3.94
N LEU A 65 -2.79 -7.77 5.16
CA LEU A 65 -1.56 -7.02 5.39
C LEU A 65 -0.37 -7.97 5.19
N ILE A 66 0.60 -7.54 4.37
CA ILE A 66 1.74 -8.37 3.97
C ILE A 66 3.09 -7.73 4.31
N GLY A 67 3.08 -6.49 4.81
CA GLY A 67 4.28 -5.76 5.17
C GLY A 67 3.96 -4.35 5.67
N HIS A 68 5.02 -3.60 5.93
CA HIS A 68 4.96 -2.23 6.40
C HIS A 68 6.12 -1.42 5.80
N THR A 69 5.91 -0.13 5.60
CA THR A 69 6.96 0.83 5.23
C THR A 69 6.96 2.00 6.18
N SER A 70 8.16 2.47 6.54
CA SER A 70 8.36 3.72 7.28
C SER A 70 8.21 4.96 6.40
N LEU A 71 8.09 4.79 5.08
CA LEU A 71 7.92 5.90 4.14
C LEU A 71 6.52 6.52 4.30
N SER A 72 6.48 7.82 4.61
CA SER A 72 5.23 8.55 4.65
C SER A 72 4.73 8.89 3.25
N LEU A 73 3.58 8.33 2.88
CA LEU A 73 2.88 8.58 1.61
C LEU A 73 2.04 9.86 1.64
N PHE A 74 1.64 10.31 2.83
CA PHE A 74 0.89 11.54 3.01
C PHE A 74 1.46 12.32 4.20
N ASP A 75 1.87 13.56 3.93
CA ASP A 75 2.41 14.47 4.93
C ASP A 75 1.98 15.90 4.62
N PRO A 76 1.02 16.47 5.38
CA PRO A 76 0.47 17.80 5.10
C PRO A 76 1.50 18.93 5.27
N ALA A 77 2.66 18.68 5.88
CA ALA A 77 3.71 19.67 6.06
C ALA A 77 4.67 19.78 4.86
N ARG A 78 4.57 18.89 3.86
CA ARG A 78 5.38 18.93 2.64
C ARG A 78 4.76 19.86 1.60
N ASP A 79 5.62 20.47 0.77
CA ASP A 79 5.19 21.24 -0.41
C ASP A 79 4.32 20.39 -1.36
N GLU A 80 4.64 19.09 -1.46
CA GLU A 80 3.82 18.09 -2.13
C GLU A 80 3.30 17.07 -1.10
N PRO A 81 2.07 17.24 -0.59
CA PRO A 81 1.57 16.43 0.53
C PRO A 81 1.39 14.95 0.21
N ILE A 82 1.23 14.59 -1.06
CA ILE A 82 1.01 13.22 -1.51
C ILE A 82 2.23 12.76 -2.28
N LEU A 83 2.87 11.69 -1.81
CA LEU A 83 4.13 11.21 -2.36
C LEU A 83 4.00 10.59 -3.76
N LEU A 84 2.90 9.88 -4.01
CA LEU A 84 2.68 9.13 -5.25
C LEU A 84 1.61 9.79 -6.11
N ARG A 85 1.75 9.71 -7.42
CA ARG A 85 0.82 10.22 -8.43
C ARG A 85 0.35 9.10 -9.36
N PRO A 86 -0.86 9.19 -9.94
CA PRO A 86 -1.25 8.28 -11.01
C PRO A 86 -0.23 8.29 -12.15
N GLY A 87 0.19 7.11 -12.59
CA GLY A 87 1.25 6.92 -13.59
C GLY A 87 2.64 6.62 -13.00
N ASP A 88 2.86 6.83 -11.70
CA ASP A 88 4.15 6.53 -11.08
C ASP A 88 4.42 5.01 -11.04
N SER A 89 5.69 4.64 -11.22
CA SER A 89 6.21 3.29 -10.99
C SER A 89 6.61 3.10 -9.53
N VAL A 90 6.19 1.98 -8.94
CA VAL A 90 6.48 1.60 -7.55
C VAL A 90 7.07 0.20 -7.52
N ARG A 91 8.19 0.03 -6.81
CA ARG A 91 8.76 -1.29 -6.52
C ARG A 91 9.01 -1.43 -5.03
N PHE A 92 8.47 -2.49 -4.44
CA PHE A 92 8.71 -2.80 -3.03
C PHE A 92 10.08 -3.45 -2.86
N VAL A 93 10.89 -2.92 -1.96
CA VAL A 93 12.20 -3.49 -1.60
C VAL A 93 12.11 -4.06 -0.19
N PRO A 94 12.16 -5.39 0.00
CA PRO A 94 12.18 -5.99 1.32
C PRO A 94 13.44 -5.56 2.05
N GLN A 95 13.28 -4.95 3.21
CA GLN A 95 14.37 -4.69 4.13
C GLN A 95 14.37 -5.78 5.19
N LYS A 96 15.54 -6.35 5.49
CA LYS A 96 15.70 -7.13 6.72
C LYS A 96 15.52 -6.15 7.87
N GLU A 97 14.70 -6.48 8.87
CA GLU A 97 14.63 -5.69 10.10
C GLU A 97 16.05 -5.48 10.63
N GLY A 98 16.50 -4.23 10.62
CA GLY A 98 17.68 -3.81 11.33
C GLY A 98 17.27 -3.54 12.77
N VAL A 99 17.71 -4.41 13.68
CA VAL A 99 17.71 -4.15 15.12
C VAL A 99 18.44 -2.84 15.37
N CYS A 100 17.74 -1.86 15.93
CA CYS A 100 18.21 -0.84 16.89
C CYS A 100 17.00 -0.08 17.43
#